data_AF-A0A7M2WYY8-F1
#
_entry.id   AF-A0A7M2WYY8-F1
#
_cell.length_a   1.000
_cell.length_b   1.000
_cell.length_c   1.000
_cell.angle_alpha   90.00
_cell.angle_beta   90.00
_cell.angle_gamma   90.00
#
_symmetry.space_group_name_H-M   'P 1'
#
loop_
_entity.id
_entity.type
_entity.pdbx_description
1 polymer ?
#
loop_
_entity_poly.entity_id
_entity_poly.type
_entity_poly.pdbx_seq_one_letter_code
_entity_poly.pdbx_strand_id
1 'polypeptide(L)'
;MPSPAPNRRRLPLHPLSVCAGVAAIFAGSGSLRGQARPSSLPAATLPSSSQPATVASARSADAPPATSGATQPGTRPASQPVYTLATPRETLKYFAAALRDGDVQRLRRAVISGGDADERMVTAIADMARALATLHAAAKETYGPDAAARFTEDTAAGFEQTLAKIDAAEVVIDHDAATVRYPDDKDHPYELRRVGEEWKVPATQFTQGVEPPVLERRIGELTVQTRIVIDMAREITTGKHKSADAAGLAWRSKMMAALSGDLPGSRAATKPKGQ
;
A
#
# COMPACT_ATOMS: atom_id res chain seq x y z
N MET A 1 -32.77 26.48 35.15
CA MET A 1 -32.43 26.59 33.72
C MET A 1 -31.40 25.51 33.40
N PRO A 2 -31.74 24.46 32.63
CA PRO A 2 -30.81 23.38 32.33
C PRO A 2 -29.82 23.79 31.21
N SER A 3 -28.56 23.42 31.44
CA SER A 3 -27.41 23.70 30.56
C SER A 3 -27.47 22.85 29.27
N PRO A 4 -27.18 23.41 28.07
CA PRO A 4 -27.22 22.65 26.83
C PRO A 4 -25.99 21.73 26.70
N ALA A 5 -26.25 20.44 26.44
CA ALA A 5 -25.22 19.43 26.21
C ALA A 5 -24.50 19.62 24.85
N PRO A 6 -23.20 19.29 24.74
CA PRO A 6 -22.44 19.50 23.52
C PRO A 6 -22.81 18.50 22.41
N ASN A 7 -23.03 19.08 21.23
CA ASN A 7 -23.40 18.46 19.97
C ASN A 7 -22.28 17.56 19.44
N ARG A 8 -22.47 16.23 19.49
CA ARG A 8 -21.54 15.23 18.94
C ARG A 8 -21.80 15.07 17.44
N ARG A 9 -21.07 15.83 16.62
CA ARG A 9 -21.00 15.60 15.16
C ARG A 9 -20.36 14.24 14.89
N ARG A 10 -21.09 13.36 14.20
CA ARG A 10 -20.56 12.11 13.62
C ARG A 10 -19.68 12.49 12.43
N LEU A 11 -18.42 12.04 12.45
CA LEU A 11 -17.54 12.10 11.28
C LEU A 11 -17.85 10.91 10.35
N PRO A 12 -17.84 11.11 9.02
CA PRO A 12 -17.97 10.02 8.06
C PRO A 12 -16.70 9.14 8.04
N LEU A 13 -16.89 7.83 8.06
CA LEU A 13 -15.87 6.83 7.74
C LEU A 13 -15.68 6.83 6.21
N HIS A 14 -14.56 7.37 5.73
CA HIS A 14 -14.19 7.27 4.32
C HIS A 14 -13.48 5.93 4.04
N PRO A 15 -13.77 5.27 2.90
CA PRO A 15 -13.03 4.09 2.46
C PRO A 15 -11.58 4.47 2.17
N LEU A 16 -10.68 3.75 2.84
CA LEU A 16 -9.23 3.91 2.80
C LEU A 16 -8.72 3.60 1.38
N SER A 17 -7.92 4.51 0.83
CA SER A 17 -7.18 4.36 -0.42
C SER A 17 -5.72 4.07 -0.07
N VAL A 18 -5.21 2.89 -0.43
CA VAL A 18 -3.94 2.33 0.07
C VAL A 18 -2.69 3.00 -0.52
N CYS A 19 -2.79 3.82 -1.58
CA CYS A 19 -1.68 4.72 -1.95
C CYS A 19 -1.58 5.96 -1.04
N ALA A 20 -2.68 6.37 -0.40
CA ALA A 20 -2.63 7.19 0.82
C ALA A 20 -2.36 6.33 2.07
N GLY A 21 -2.37 5.00 1.95
CA GLY A 21 -2.20 4.03 3.04
C GLY A 21 -0.84 4.07 3.72
N VAL A 22 0.26 4.32 3.01
CA VAL A 22 1.57 4.51 3.67
C VAL A 22 1.61 5.82 4.46
N ALA A 23 0.77 6.82 4.14
CA ALA A 23 0.56 8.00 5.00
C ALA A 23 -0.53 7.77 6.07
N ALA A 24 -1.59 7.03 5.76
CA ALA A 24 -2.72 6.76 6.65
C ALA A 24 -2.42 5.69 7.72
N ILE A 25 -1.46 4.80 7.48
CA ILE A 25 -0.89 3.91 8.50
C ILE A 25 -0.15 4.75 9.57
N PHE A 26 0.34 5.95 9.23
CA PHE A 26 1.04 6.82 10.17
C PHE A 26 0.12 7.84 10.87
N ALA A 27 -1.02 8.21 10.29
CA ALA A 27 -1.96 9.17 10.90
C ALA A 27 -3.11 8.55 11.74
N GLY A 28 -3.32 7.23 11.70
CA GLY A 28 -4.56 6.61 12.18
C GLY A 28 -4.43 5.61 13.34
N SER A 29 -3.74 5.93 14.44
CA SER A 29 -3.76 5.09 15.66
C SER A 29 -4.14 5.87 16.93
N GLY A 30 -5.17 6.69 16.81
CA GLY A 30 -5.80 7.40 17.94
C GLY A 30 -7.23 6.90 18.17
N SER A 31 -7.43 6.15 19.26
CA SER A 31 -8.73 5.84 19.88
C SER A 31 -9.54 4.65 19.31
N LEU A 32 -9.19 3.45 19.78
CA LEU A 32 -10.13 2.32 19.85
C LEU A 32 -10.72 2.23 21.27
N ARG A 33 -11.79 2.99 21.54
CA ARG A 33 -12.73 2.72 22.64
C ARG A 33 -14.13 2.54 22.07
N GLY A 34 -14.74 1.38 22.34
CA GLY A 34 -16.19 1.19 22.30
C GLY A 34 -16.67 0.20 21.25
N GLN A 35 -16.63 -1.09 21.58
CA GLN A 35 -17.49 -2.10 20.96
C GLN A 35 -18.97 -1.74 21.18
N ALA A 36 -19.78 -1.91 20.15
CA ALA A 36 -21.20 -2.22 20.30
C ALA A 36 -21.53 -3.41 19.39
N ARG A 37 -22.07 -4.47 20.02
CA ARG A 37 -22.56 -5.71 19.42
C ARG A 37 -23.64 -5.44 18.37
N PRO A 38 -23.64 -6.11 17.21
CA PRO A 38 -24.85 -6.22 16.41
C PRO A 38 -25.78 -7.32 16.95
N SER A 39 -27.05 -6.95 17.11
CA SER A 39 -28.15 -7.84 17.45
C SER A 39 -28.51 -8.79 16.31
N SER A 40 -28.98 -9.96 16.73
CA SER A 40 -29.37 -11.14 15.96
C SER A 40 -30.66 -10.99 15.11
N LEU A 41 -30.83 -11.96 14.18
CA LEU A 41 -32.06 -12.50 13.51
C LEU A 41 -32.21 -12.19 12.00
N PRO A 42 -33.00 -12.98 11.23
CA PRO A 42 -33.10 -14.44 11.17
C PRO A 42 -32.98 -15.01 9.73
N ALA A 43 -33.00 -16.34 9.65
CA ALA A 43 -32.85 -17.19 8.46
C ALA A 43 -33.86 -16.95 7.33
N ALA A 44 -33.40 -17.08 6.07
CA ALA A 44 -34.25 -17.23 4.90
C ALA A 44 -33.77 -18.43 4.04
N THR A 45 -34.76 -19.23 3.67
CA THR A 45 -34.74 -20.55 3.04
C THR A 45 -34.38 -20.52 1.55
N LEU A 46 -33.80 -21.63 1.08
CA LEU A 46 -33.44 -22.03 -0.29
C LEU A 46 -34.56 -21.80 -1.34
N PRO A 47 -34.24 -21.79 -2.65
CA PRO A 47 -34.42 -23.05 -3.36
C PRO A 47 -33.25 -23.49 -4.27
N SER A 48 -33.13 -24.81 -4.32
CA SER A 48 -32.30 -25.64 -5.19
C SER A 48 -32.80 -25.57 -6.64
N SER A 49 -31.90 -25.58 -7.62
CA SER A 49 -32.25 -25.80 -9.03
C SER A 49 -31.14 -26.57 -9.72
N SER A 50 -31.38 -27.87 -9.84
CA SER A 50 -30.62 -28.83 -10.65
C SER A 50 -30.94 -28.64 -12.13
N GLN A 51 -29.92 -28.54 -12.99
CA GLN A 51 -30.06 -28.95 -14.39
C GLN A 51 -28.81 -29.70 -14.91
N PRO A 52 -29.01 -30.79 -15.68
CA PRO A 52 -27.94 -31.65 -16.19
C PRO A 52 -27.45 -31.27 -17.61
N ALA A 53 -26.21 -31.68 -17.86
CA ALA A 53 -25.51 -32.09 -19.10
C ALA A 53 -26.12 -31.80 -20.49
N THR A 54 -25.27 -31.43 -21.46
CA THR A 54 -25.15 -32.13 -22.77
C THR A 54 -23.79 -31.84 -23.44
N VAL A 55 -23.22 -32.90 -24.01
CA VAL A 55 -21.99 -33.06 -24.82
C VAL A 55 -22.12 -32.44 -26.22
N ALA A 56 -21.03 -31.89 -26.77
CA ALA A 56 -20.82 -31.82 -28.22
C ALA A 56 -19.32 -31.71 -28.57
N SER A 57 -18.74 -32.85 -28.96
CA SER A 57 -17.50 -32.93 -29.72
C SER A 57 -17.74 -32.46 -31.15
N ALA A 58 -16.91 -31.54 -31.66
CA ALA A 58 -16.73 -31.30 -33.08
C ALA A 58 -15.25 -31.43 -33.44
N ARG A 59 -14.98 -32.32 -34.39
CA ARG A 59 -13.70 -32.62 -35.01
C ARG A 59 -13.45 -31.70 -36.22
N SER A 60 -12.16 -31.47 -36.47
CA SER A 60 -11.51 -31.25 -37.77
C SER A 60 -11.71 -29.93 -38.51
N ALA A 61 -10.59 -29.21 -38.70
CA ALA A 61 -10.05 -28.97 -40.04
C ALA A 61 -8.59 -28.53 -39.94
N ASP A 62 -7.74 -29.24 -40.67
CA ASP A 62 -6.31 -29.03 -40.87
C ASP A 62 -6.14 -28.01 -42.00
N ALA A 63 -5.41 -26.91 -41.75
CA ALA A 63 -5.07 -25.92 -42.76
C ALA A 63 -3.64 -25.42 -42.51
N PRO A 64 -2.77 -25.42 -43.54
CA PRO A 64 -1.39 -24.96 -43.40
C PRO A 64 -1.33 -23.43 -43.28
N PRO A 65 -0.66 -22.86 -42.26
CA PRO A 65 -0.53 -21.41 -42.16
C PRO A 65 0.54 -20.90 -43.14
N ALA A 66 0.13 -20.01 -44.05
CA ALA A 66 1.02 -19.22 -44.89
C ALA A 66 1.76 -18.17 -44.04
N THR A 67 3.08 -18.19 -44.11
CA THR A 67 4.00 -17.31 -43.40
C THR A 67 3.97 -15.89 -44.00
N SER A 68 3.06 -15.04 -43.54
CA SER A 68 3.10 -13.60 -43.82
C SER A 68 3.94 -12.90 -42.75
N GLY A 69 5.14 -12.45 -43.13
CA GLY A 69 6.02 -11.65 -42.28
C GLY A 69 5.40 -10.30 -41.98
N ALA A 70 4.74 -10.18 -40.83
CA ALA A 70 4.21 -8.93 -40.32
C ALA A 70 5.35 -8.11 -39.69
N THR A 71 5.70 -7.01 -40.33
CA THR A 71 6.55 -5.96 -39.78
C THR A 71 5.81 -5.34 -38.59
N GLN A 72 6.10 -5.79 -37.37
CA GLN A 72 5.52 -5.18 -36.17
C GLN A 72 6.05 -3.75 -36.01
N PRO A 73 5.18 -2.73 -35.94
CA PRO A 73 5.59 -1.39 -35.58
C PRO A 73 6.18 -1.43 -34.17
N GLY A 74 7.48 -1.14 -34.05
CA GLY A 74 8.14 -1.03 -32.76
C GLY A 74 7.57 0.17 -31.99
N THR A 75 6.59 -0.08 -31.11
CA THR A 75 6.15 0.90 -30.12
C THR A 75 7.30 1.16 -29.16
N ARG A 76 7.96 2.31 -29.36
CA ARG A 76 8.94 2.84 -28.42
C ARG A 76 8.27 2.96 -27.05
N PRO A 77 8.89 2.44 -25.97
CA PRO A 77 8.33 2.57 -24.62
C PRO A 77 8.03 4.03 -24.31
N ALA A 78 6.83 4.31 -23.83
CA ALA A 78 6.48 5.64 -23.34
C ALA A 78 7.47 6.02 -22.23
N SER A 79 8.22 7.11 -22.43
CA SER A 79 9.15 7.62 -21.43
C SER A 79 8.35 8.03 -20.20
N GLN A 80 8.63 7.38 -19.06
CA GLN A 80 8.04 7.80 -17.80
C GLN A 80 8.49 9.23 -17.45
N PRO A 81 7.62 10.03 -16.82
CA PRO A 81 7.98 11.38 -16.39
C PRO A 81 9.17 11.34 -15.44
N VAL A 82 10.19 12.15 -15.74
CA VAL A 82 11.41 12.28 -14.91
C VAL A 82 11.19 13.43 -13.93
N TYR A 83 10.81 13.11 -12.70
CA TYR A 83 10.74 14.08 -11.61
C TYR A 83 12.14 14.42 -11.08
N THR A 84 12.31 15.63 -10.55
CA THR A 84 13.59 16.11 -9.99
C THR A 84 13.45 16.49 -8.53
N LEU A 85 14.57 16.76 -7.85
CA LEU A 85 14.58 17.25 -6.46
C LEU A 85 14.76 18.78 -6.36
N ALA A 86 14.56 19.51 -7.47
CA ALA A 86 14.89 20.93 -7.57
C ALA A 86 13.86 21.87 -6.91
N THR A 87 12.61 21.41 -6.77
CA THR A 87 11.53 22.17 -6.11
C THR A 87 10.81 21.29 -5.10
N PRO A 88 10.18 21.85 -4.05
CA PRO A 88 9.48 21.04 -3.05
C PRO A 88 8.41 20.14 -3.66
N ARG A 89 7.65 20.66 -4.63
CA ARG A 89 6.58 19.94 -5.31
C ARG A 89 7.10 18.78 -6.14
N GLU A 90 8.16 19.00 -6.91
CA GLU A 90 8.79 17.94 -7.72
C GLU A 90 9.44 16.87 -6.83
N THR A 91 10.02 17.25 -5.68
CA THR A 91 10.52 16.28 -4.69
C THR A 91 9.40 15.38 -4.18
N LEU A 92 8.21 15.91 -3.87
CA LEU A 92 7.08 15.09 -3.43
C LEU A 92 6.61 14.12 -4.51
N LYS A 93 6.55 14.55 -5.78
CA LYS A 93 6.24 13.64 -6.91
C LYS A 93 7.31 12.57 -7.08
N TYR A 94 8.57 12.95 -6.97
CA TYR A 94 9.70 12.02 -7.04
C TYR A 94 9.63 10.98 -5.92
N PHE A 95 9.31 11.39 -4.69
CA PHE A 95 9.12 10.51 -3.54
C PHE A 95 7.92 9.58 -3.73
N ALA A 96 6.77 10.10 -4.17
CA ALA A 96 5.58 9.30 -4.46
C ALA A 96 5.82 8.24 -5.55
N ALA A 97 6.53 8.61 -6.62
CA ALA A 97 6.93 7.67 -7.67
C ALA A 97 7.88 6.58 -7.12
N ALA A 98 8.87 6.96 -6.31
CA ALA A 98 9.79 5.99 -5.71
C ALA A 98 9.08 4.97 -4.80
N LEU A 99 8.09 5.42 -4.02
CA LEU A 99 7.23 4.53 -3.21
C LEU A 99 6.42 3.57 -4.09
N ARG A 100 5.79 4.08 -5.15
CA ARG A 100 4.99 3.27 -6.08
C ARG A 100 5.84 2.21 -6.79
N ASP A 101 6.99 2.63 -7.31
CA ASP A 101 7.89 1.77 -8.08
C ASP A 101 8.68 0.80 -7.19
N GLY A 102 8.64 0.99 -5.86
CA GLY A 102 9.47 0.23 -4.92
C GLY A 102 10.96 0.52 -5.06
N ASP A 103 11.32 1.70 -5.58
CA ASP A 103 12.71 2.10 -5.80
C ASP A 103 13.34 2.64 -4.51
N VAL A 104 13.99 1.73 -3.79
CA VAL A 104 14.66 1.99 -2.51
C VAL A 104 15.71 3.10 -2.62
N GLN A 105 16.44 3.17 -3.72
CA GLN A 105 17.52 4.15 -3.87
C GLN A 105 16.96 5.55 -4.13
N ARG A 106 15.95 5.66 -5.00
CA ARG A 106 15.25 6.93 -5.20
C ARG A 106 14.57 7.39 -3.92
N LEU A 107 13.90 6.49 -3.20
CA LEU A 107 13.24 6.82 -1.94
C LEU A 107 14.23 7.36 -0.91
N ARG A 108 15.37 6.67 -0.69
CA ARG A 108 16.41 7.14 0.24
C ARG A 108 17.02 8.48 -0.17
N ARG A 109 17.21 8.74 -1.46
CA ARG A 109 17.74 10.03 -1.94
C ARG A 109 16.81 11.20 -1.60
N ALA A 110 15.50 10.98 -1.68
CA ALA A 110 14.47 11.99 -1.44
C ALA A 110 14.24 12.30 0.05
N VAL A 111 14.84 11.53 0.96
CA VAL A 111 14.65 11.65 2.40
C VAL A 111 15.96 12.08 3.08
N ILE A 112 15.85 12.85 4.15
CA ILE A 112 16.98 13.14 5.06
C ILE A 112 16.68 12.59 6.46
N SER A 113 17.58 11.76 6.98
CA SER A 113 17.48 11.16 8.32
C SER A 113 18.17 12.03 9.37
N GLY A 114 17.58 12.15 10.56
CA GLY A 114 18.19 12.83 11.71
C GLY A 114 18.99 11.92 12.65
N GLY A 115 19.00 10.61 12.42
CA GLY A 115 19.75 9.61 13.20
C GLY A 115 19.29 8.17 12.95
N ASP A 116 19.83 7.21 13.69
CA ASP A 116 19.62 5.77 13.49
C ASP A 116 18.16 5.33 13.51
N ALA A 117 17.34 5.94 14.36
CA ALA A 117 15.91 5.63 14.46
C ALA A 117 15.16 5.98 13.16
N ASP A 118 15.46 7.15 12.60
CA ASP A 118 14.91 7.61 11.33
C ASP A 118 15.37 6.71 10.18
N GLU A 119 16.65 6.34 10.14
CA GLU A 119 17.20 5.45 9.10
C GLU A 119 16.53 4.08 9.09
N ARG A 120 16.27 3.51 10.28
CA ARG A 120 15.57 2.23 10.41
C ARG A 120 14.11 2.34 9.97
N MET A 121 13.43 3.44 10.30
CA MET A 121 12.07 3.69 9.82
C MET A 121 12.02 3.83 8.29
N VAL A 122 12.90 4.65 7.70
CA VAL A 122 12.99 4.83 6.24
C VAL A 122 13.31 3.52 5.54
N THR A 123 14.19 2.69 6.11
CA THR A 123 14.50 1.37 5.58
C THR A 123 13.28 0.45 5.59
N ALA A 124 12.52 0.42 6.70
CA ALA A 124 11.30 -0.39 6.78
C ALA A 124 10.23 0.05 5.76
N ILE A 125 10.05 1.36 5.56
CA ILE A 125 9.14 1.91 4.54
C ILE A 125 9.61 1.52 3.13
N ALA A 126 10.90 1.65 2.83
CA ALA A 126 11.44 1.30 1.53
C ALA A 126 11.34 -0.21 1.22
N ASP A 127 11.56 -1.05 2.23
CA ASP A 127 11.40 -2.50 2.10
C ASP A 127 9.94 -2.89 1.84
N MET A 128 9.00 -2.24 2.53
CA MET A 128 7.57 -2.43 2.29
C MET A 128 7.18 -2.01 0.87
N ALA A 129 7.61 -0.82 0.42
CA ALA A 129 7.33 -0.31 -0.92
C ALA A 129 7.82 -1.27 -2.01
N ARG A 130 9.08 -1.75 -1.88
CA ARG A 130 9.65 -2.77 -2.77
C ARG A 130 8.85 -4.07 -2.76
N ALA A 131 8.42 -4.54 -1.59
CA ALA A 131 7.62 -5.75 -1.49
C ALA A 131 6.26 -5.60 -2.20
N LEU A 132 5.59 -4.45 -2.02
CA LEU A 132 4.32 -4.16 -2.70
C LEU A 132 4.48 -4.06 -4.21
N ALA A 133 5.53 -3.40 -4.71
CA ALA A 133 5.83 -3.35 -6.14
C ALA A 133 6.08 -4.76 -6.71
N THR A 134 6.79 -5.61 -5.97
CA THR A 134 7.03 -7.02 -6.33
C THR A 134 5.72 -7.82 -6.37
N LEU A 135 4.85 -7.65 -5.37
CA LEU A 135 3.52 -8.27 -5.37
C LEU A 135 2.67 -7.82 -6.56
N HIS A 136 2.64 -6.52 -6.84
CA HIS A 136 1.90 -5.97 -7.97
C HIS A 136 2.39 -6.56 -9.29
N ALA A 137 3.71 -6.63 -9.49
CA ALA A 137 4.31 -7.24 -10.68
C ALA A 137 3.91 -8.72 -10.81
N ALA A 138 4.04 -9.51 -9.74
CA ALA A 138 3.67 -10.93 -9.75
C ALA A 138 2.18 -11.15 -10.05
N ALA A 139 1.30 -10.35 -9.44
CA ALA A 139 -0.13 -10.39 -9.68
C ALA A 139 -0.50 -9.98 -11.11
N LYS A 140 0.17 -8.95 -11.66
CA LYS A 140 -0.04 -8.50 -13.03
C LYS A 140 0.37 -9.56 -14.04
N GLU A 141 1.50 -10.22 -13.82
CA GLU A 141 1.99 -11.30 -14.67
C GLU A 141 1.07 -12.53 -14.63
N THR A 142 0.57 -12.89 -13.44
CA THR A 142 -0.21 -14.13 -13.25
C THR A 142 -1.70 -13.97 -13.57
N TYR A 143 -2.29 -12.82 -13.22
CA TYR A 143 -3.74 -12.61 -13.26
C TYR A 143 -4.18 -11.41 -14.12
N GLY A 144 -3.24 -10.63 -14.64
CA GLY A 144 -3.52 -9.42 -15.42
C GLY A 144 -3.57 -8.13 -14.59
N PRO A 145 -3.58 -6.96 -15.27
CA PRO A 145 -3.46 -5.65 -14.63
C PRO A 145 -4.61 -5.32 -13.68
N ASP A 146 -5.85 -5.67 -14.04
CA ASP A 146 -7.03 -5.38 -13.22
C ASP A 146 -7.01 -6.14 -11.89
N ALA A 147 -6.48 -7.36 -11.89
CA ALA A 147 -6.30 -8.14 -10.67
C ALA A 147 -5.18 -7.58 -9.79
N ALA A 148 -4.06 -7.17 -10.39
CA ALA A 148 -2.93 -6.57 -9.67
C ALA A 148 -3.33 -5.31 -8.89
N ALA A 149 -4.16 -4.47 -9.51
CA ALA A 149 -4.69 -3.26 -8.88
C ALA A 149 -5.51 -3.54 -7.60
N ARG A 150 -6.11 -4.73 -7.45
CA ARG A 150 -6.89 -5.09 -6.24
C ARG A 150 -6.02 -5.40 -5.03
N PHE A 151 -4.74 -5.73 -5.21
CA PHE A 151 -3.85 -6.08 -4.11
C PHE A 151 -3.18 -4.87 -3.48
N THR A 152 -2.80 -3.90 -4.30
CA THR A 152 -2.06 -2.71 -3.85
C THR A 152 -2.91 -1.45 -3.86
N GLU A 153 -4.11 -1.50 -4.45
CA GLU A 153 -4.94 -0.34 -4.80
C GLU A 153 -4.19 0.71 -5.65
N ASP A 154 -3.04 0.31 -6.21
CA ASP A 154 -2.23 1.13 -7.10
C ASP A 154 -2.80 1.02 -8.51
N THR A 155 -3.76 1.91 -8.79
CA THR A 155 -4.27 2.13 -10.13
C THR A 155 -3.55 3.31 -10.75
N ALA A 156 -3.36 3.29 -12.08
CA ALA A 156 -2.82 4.45 -12.79
C ALA A 156 -3.66 5.72 -12.50
N ALA A 157 -4.98 5.60 -12.49
CA ALA A 157 -5.88 6.71 -12.16
C ALA A 157 -5.69 7.24 -10.73
N GLY A 158 -5.52 6.36 -9.73
CA GLY A 158 -5.25 6.75 -8.35
C GLY A 158 -3.89 7.45 -8.20
N PHE A 159 -2.88 7.02 -8.94
CA PHE A 159 -1.58 7.69 -8.96
C PHE A 159 -1.64 9.06 -9.64
N GLU A 160 -2.29 9.19 -10.80
CA GLU A 160 -2.50 10.49 -11.45
C GLU A 160 -3.27 11.46 -10.54
N GLN A 161 -4.27 10.96 -9.81
CA GLN A 161 -4.97 11.76 -8.80
C GLN A 161 -4.02 12.22 -7.68
N THR A 162 -3.10 11.37 -7.25
CA THR A 162 -2.08 11.73 -6.25
C THR A 162 -1.16 12.82 -6.76
N LEU A 163 -0.68 12.72 -8.01
CA LEU A 163 0.14 13.75 -8.64
C LEU A 163 -0.61 15.07 -8.79
N ALA A 164 -1.87 15.02 -9.23
CA ALA A 164 -2.72 16.21 -9.35
C ALA A 164 -2.95 16.90 -8.00
N LYS A 165 -3.08 16.14 -6.90
CA LYS A 165 -3.14 16.70 -5.55
C LYS A 165 -1.85 17.41 -5.16
N ILE A 166 -0.69 16.84 -5.48
CA ILE A 166 0.62 17.48 -5.26
C ILE A 166 0.73 18.77 -6.08
N ASP A 167 0.22 18.78 -7.31
CA ASP A 167 0.16 19.98 -8.15
C ASP A 167 -0.80 21.05 -7.66
N ALA A 168 -1.88 20.67 -6.97
CA ALA A 168 -2.81 21.59 -6.37
C ALA A 168 -2.37 22.11 -4.99
N ALA A 169 -1.32 21.54 -4.41
CA ALA A 169 -0.88 21.89 -3.05
C ALA A 169 -0.31 23.32 -2.98
N GLU A 170 -0.67 24.02 -1.91
CA GLU A 170 -0.07 25.30 -1.54
C GLU A 170 1.33 25.05 -0.99
N VAL A 171 2.33 25.77 -1.51
CA VAL A 171 3.73 25.66 -1.10
C VAL A 171 4.20 27.01 -0.58
N VAL A 172 4.53 27.06 0.70
CA VAL A 172 5.16 28.23 1.34
C VAL A 172 6.64 27.91 1.53
N ILE A 173 7.51 28.69 0.91
CA ILE A 173 8.97 28.54 1.04
C ILE A 173 9.49 29.63 1.98
N ASP A 174 10.21 29.20 3.02
CA ASP A 174 10.91 30.06 3.97
C ASP A 174 12.38 29.64 4.00
N HIS A 175 13.21 30.33 3.22
CA HIS A 175 14.63 30.02 3.01
C HIS A 175 14.87 28.54 2.62
N ASP A 176 15.49 27.77 3.52
CA ASP A 176 15.84 26.36 3.33
C ASP A 176 14.76 25.40 3.86
N ALA A 177 13.59 25.92 4.19
CA ALA A 177 12.41 25.16 4.57
C ALA A 177 11.26 25.42 3.59
N ALA A 178 10.45 24.39 3.36
CA ALA A 178 9.19 24.54 2.65
C ALA A 178 8.09 23.80 3.39
N THR A 179 6.90 24.38 3.40
CA THR A 179 5.68 23.81 3.97
C THR A 179 4.69 23.61 2.84
N VAL A 180 4.19 22.38 2.70
CA VAL A 180 3.24 21.98 1.65
C VAL A 180 1.91 21.61 2.30
N ARG A 181 0.83 22.26 1.87
CA ARG A 181 -0.54 22.05 2.35
C ARG A 181 -1.43 21.60 1.20
N TYR A 182 -2.13 20.49 1.37
CA TYR A 182 -3.11 20.03 0.38
C TYR A 182 -4.46 20.73 0.62
N PRO A 183 -5.21 21.08 -0.44
CA PRO A 183 -6.41 21.93 -0.34
C PRO A 183 -7.54 21.32 0.50
N ASP A 184 -7.68 19.98 0.51
CA ASP A 184 -8.74 19.27 1.23
C ASP A 184 -8.25 18.65 2.55
N ASP A 185 -6.96 18.79 2.86
CA ASP A 185 -6.35 18.13 3.99
C ASP A 185 -6.25 19.09 5.18
N LYS A 186 -6.95 18.73 6.26
CA LYS A 186 -6.89 19.48 7.53
C LYS A 186 -5.78 18.96 8.43
N ASP A 187 -5.12 17.88 8.03
CA ASP A 187 -4.04 17.26 8.79
C ASP A 187 -2.75 18.09 8.69
N HIS A 188 -1.68 17.55 9.26
CA HIS A 188 -0.41 18.23 9.39
C HIS A 188 0.21 18.57 8.03
N PRO A 189 0.69 19.80 7.84
CA PRO A 189 1.38 20.17 6.61
C PRO A 189 2.66 19.34 6.45
N TYR A 190 3.04 19.08 5.21
CA TYR A 190 4.31 18.40 4.91
C TYR A 190 5.44 19.41 4.92
N GLU A 191 6.51 19.08 5.64
CA GLU A 191 7.72 19.88 5.66
C GLU A 191 8.76 19.30 4.70
N LEU A 192 9.50 20.18 4.03
CA LEU A 192 10.68 19.83 3.26
C LEU A 192 11.83 20.73 3.68
N ARG A 193 13.04 20.18 3.58
CA ARG A 193 14.28 20.91 3.86
C ARG A 193 15.19 20.89 2.65
N ARG A 194 15.84 22.01 2.39
CA ARG A 194 16.86 22.13 1.35
C ARG A 194 18.20 21.62 1.88
N VAL A 195 18.83 20.73 1.14
CA VAL A 195 20.14 20.14 1.45
C VAL A 195 21.01 20.27 0.19
N GLY A 196 21.85 21.31 0.17
CA GLY A 196 22.53 21.72 -1.06
C GLY A 196 21.53 22.25 -2.09
N GLU A 197 21.54 21.70 -3.30
CA GLU A 197 20.61 22.09 -4.37
C GLU A 197 19.32 21.26 -4.39
N GLU A 198 19.20 20.25 -3.52
CA GLU A 198 18.07 19.32 -3.48
C GLU A 198 17.11 19.62 -2.32
N TRP A 199 15.81 19.54 -2.58
CA TRP A 199 14.79 19.46 -1.55
C TRP A 199 14.59 18.01 -1.12
N LYS A 200 14.49 17.79 0.19
CA LYS A 200 14.30 16.47 0.80
C LYS A 200 13.21 16.49 1.86
N VAL A 201 12.59 15.34 2.06
CA VAL A 201 11.59 15.09 3.10
C VAL A 201 12.33 14.69 4.39
N PRO A 202 12.23 15.45 5.49
CA PRO A 202 12.76 15.00 6.78
C PRO A 202 12.10 13.70 7.23
N ALA A 203 12.90 12.68 7.52
CA ALA A 203 12.44 11.40 8.05
C ALA A 203 11.78 11.54 9.43
N THR A 204 12.12 12.60 10.15
CA THR A 204 11.49 12.97 11.41
C THR A 204 9.97 13.12 11.28
N GLN A 205 9.42 13.45 10.10
CA GLN A 205 7.97 13.48 9.89
C GLN A 205 7.30 12.11 10.08
N PHE A 206 8.04 11.01 9.93
CA PHE A 206 7.54 9.66 10.17
C PHE A 206 7.66 9.21 11.64
N THR A 207 8.49 9.91 12.42
CA THR A 207 8.84 9.55 13.81
C THR A 207 8.42 10.62 14.83
N GLN A 208 7.96 11.79 14.37
CA GLN A 208 7.63 12.94 15.19
C GLN A 208 6.54 12.60 16.22
N GLY A 209 6.83 12.88 17.48
CA GLY A 209 5.90 12.64 18.59
C GLY A 209 5.73 11.16 18.96
N VAL A 210 6.53 10.25 18.38
CA VAL A 210 6.49 8.82 18.70
C VAL A 210 7.59 8.50 19.71
N GLU A 211 7.22 7.93 20.85
CA GLU A 211 8.19 7.45 21.83
C GLU A 211 9.04 6.30 21.27
N PRO A 212 10.34 6.18 21.60
CA PRO A 212 11.21 5.17 21.02
C PRO A 212 10.68 3.73 21.09
N PRO A 213 10.13 3.23 22.22
CA PRO A 213 9.59 1.86 22.27
C PRO A 213 8.38 1.63 21.34
N VAL A 214 7.59 2.69 21.10
CA VAL A 214 6.45 2.64 20.17
C VAL A 214 6.97 2.65 18.73
N LEU A 215 8.01 3.44 18.44
CA LEU A 215 8.66 3.47 17.13
C LEU A 215 9.25 2.10 16.77
N GLU A 216 9.98 1.47 17.70
CA GLU A 216 10.53 0.12 17.51
C GLU A 216 9.44 -0.91 17.19
N ARG A 217 8.32 -0.84 17.90
CA ARG A 217 7.18 -1.71 17.64
C ARG A 217 6.63 -1.50 16.23
N ARG A 218 6.46 -0.25 15.79
CA ARG A 218 5.99 0.08 14.43
C ARG A 218 6.95 -0.45 13.36
N ILE A 219 8.26 -0.31 13.55
CA ILE A 219 9.27 -0.87 12.64
C ILE A 219 9.16 -2.40 12.59
N GLY A 220 8.96 -3.05 13.73
CA GLY A 220 8.74 -4.50 13.82
C GLY A 220 7.46 -4.95 13.09
N GLU A 221 6.36 -4.23 13.28
CA GLU A 221 5.09 -4.47 12.59
C GLU A 221 5.22 -4.33 11.07
N LEU A 222 5.86 -3.27 10.59
CA LEU A 222 6.17 -3.09 9.17
C LEU A 222 7.01 -4.25 8.63
N THR A 223 8.02 -4.70 9.39
CA THR A 223 8.86 -5.83 8.98
C THR A 223 8.06 -7.14 8.83
N VAL A 224 7.11 -7.41 9.74
CA VAL A 224 6.20 -8.54 9.64
C VAL A 224 5.32 -8.44 8.40
N GLN A 225 4.70 -7.27 8.19
CA GLN A 225 3.84 -7.04 7.04
C GLN A 225 4.63 -7.21 5.73
N THR A 226 5.85 -6.66 5.63
CA THR A 226 6.73 -6.81 4.48
C THR A 226 7.00 -8.28 4.16
N ARG A 227 7.23 -9.12 5.17
CA ARG A 227 7.42 -10.56 4.96
C ARG A 227 6.18 -11.23 4.39
N ILE A 228 5.00 -10.89 4.90
CA ILE A 228 3.71 -11.41 4.37
C ILE A 228 3.55 -11.00 2.91
N VAL A 229 3.92 -9.77 2.56
CA VAL A 229 3.86 -9.26 1.19
C VAL A 229 4.76 -10.07 0.25
N ILE A 230 6.02 -10.28 0.67
CA ILE A 230 7.01 -11.07 -0.09
C ILE A 230 6.54 -12.52 -0.27
N ASP A 231 6.03 -13.14 0.80
CA ASP A 231 5.54 -14.51 0.74
C ASP A 231 4.32 -14.62 -0.18
N MET A 232 3.41 -13.64 -0.18
CA MET A 232 2.29 -13.61 -1.11
C MET A 232 2.77 -13.50 -2.57
N ALA A 233 3.70 -12.59 -2.87
CA ALA A 233 4.26 -12.45 -4.20
C ALA A 233 4.84 -13.79 -4.69
N ARG A 234 5.62 -14.47 -3.84
CA ARG A 234 6.17 -15.81 -4.13
C ARG A 234 5.08 -16.85 -4.36
N GLU A 235 4.04 -16.89 -3.54
CA GLU A 235 2.93 -17.84 -3.69
C GLU A 235 2.13 -17.62 -4.98
N ILE A 236 1.99 -16.38 -5.44
CA ILE A 236 1.37 -16.06 -6.74
C ILE A 236 2.26 -16.56 -7.88
N THR A 237 3.54 -16.19 -7.89
CA THR A 237 4.50 -16.61 -8.93
C THR A 237 4.65 -18.13 -9.02
N THR A 238 4.54 -18.84 -7.90
CA THR A 238 4.59 -20.32 -7.88
C THR A 238 3.26 -20.99 -8.22
N GLY A 239 2.20 -20.23 -8.52
CA GLY A 239 0.90 -20.77 -8.91
C GLY A 239 0.15 -21.49 -7.78
N LYS A 240 0.49 -21.19 -6.51
CA LYS A 240 -0.18 -21.75 -5.33
C LYS A 240 -1.66 -21.36 -5.29
N HIS A 241 -1.98 -20.16 -5.77
CA HIS A 241 -3.34 -19.63 -5.85
C HIS A 241 -3.83 -19.64 -7.30
N LYS A 242 -4.92 -20.36 -7.57
CA LYS A 242 -5.44 -20.54 -8.93
C LYS A 242 -6.15 -19.31 -9.50
N SER A 243 -6.48 -18.33 -8.66
CA SER A 243 -7.13 -17.10 -9.06
C SER A 243 -6.71 -15.94 -8.16
N ALA A 244 -6.92 -14.71 -8.65
CA ALA A 244 -6.71 -13.49 -7.87
C ALA A 244 -7.58 -13.46 -6.60
N ASP A 245 -8.82 -13.95 -6.67
CA ASP A 245 -9.72 -13.97 -5.50
C ASP A 245 -9.22 -14.92 -4.40
N ALA A 246 -8.69 -16.09 -4.78
CA ALA A 246 -8.09 -17.03 -3.84
C ALA A 246 -6.83 -16.44 -3.17
N ALA A 247 -5.96 -15.80 -3.96
CA ALA A 247 -4.79 -15.08 -3.44
C ALA A 247 -5.20 -13.92 -2.51
N GLY A 248 -6.24 -13.15 -2.87
CA GLY A 248 -6.75 -12.04 -2.06
C GLY A 248 -7.34 -12.49 -0.72
N LEU A 249 -8.03 -13.64 -0.69
CA LEU A 249 -8.50 -14.25 0.57
C LEU A 249 -7.32 -14.71 1.45
N ALA A 250 -6.32 -15.36 0.84
CA ALA A 250 -5.13 -15.81 1.55
C ALA A 250 -4.34 -14.62 2.14
N TRP A 251 -4.17 -13.53 1.37
CA TRP A 251 -3.58 -12.28 1.84
C TRP A 251 -4.30 -11.73 3.08
N ARG A 252 -5.62 -11.52 2.98
CA ARG A 252 -6.42 -10.98 4.09
C ARG A 252 -6.31 -11.86 5.34
N SER A 253 -6.33 -13.18 5.17
CA SER A 253 -6.16 -14.13 6.27
C SER A 253 -4.81 -13.98 6.96
N LYS A 254 -3.70 -13.89 6.20
CA LYS A 254 -2.35 -13.67 6.75
C LYS A 254 -2.24 -12.33 7.47
N MET A 255 -2.81 -11.26 6.91
CA MET A 255 -2.83 -9.94 7.54
C MET A 255 -3.61 -9.95 8.86
N MET A 256 -4.78 -10.59 8.90
CA MET A 256 -5.55 -10.75 10.14
C MET A 256 -4.79 -11.57 11.18
N ALA A 257 -4.10 -12.65 10.79
CA ALA A 257 -3.27 -13.44 11.70
C ALA A 257 -2.12 -12.61 12.30
N ALA A 258 -1.51 -11.72 11.50
CA ALA A 258 -0.46 -10.83 11.96
C ALA A 258 -0.97 -9.80 12.99
N LEU A 259 -2.16 -9.24 12.76
CA LEU A 259 -2.78 -8.27 13.67
C LEU A 259 -3.21 -8.90 15.01
N SER A 260 -3.61 -10.17 15.01
CA SER A 260 -3.96 -10.90 16.23
C SER A 260 -2.74 -11.23 17.11
N GLY A 261 -1.51 -11.01 16.63
CA GLY A 261 -0.29 -11.47 17.30
C GLY A 261 -0.06 -12.99 17.21
N ASP A 262 -0.95 -13.71 16.54
CA ASP A 262 -0.92 -15.16 16.34
C ASP A 262 -0.04 -15.56 15.14
N LEU A 263 1.14 -14.93 15.01
CA LEU A 263 2.05 -15.30 13.95
C LEU A 263 2.55 -16.74 14.17
N PRO A 264 2.33 -17.66 13.21
CA PRO A 264 2.80 -19.03 13.31
C PRO A 264 4.33 -19.03 13.35
N GLY A 265 4.89 -19.25 14.54
CA GLY A 265 6.33 -19.22 14.79
C GLY A 265 6.74 -18.54 16.09
N SER A 266 5.85 -17.76 16.74
CA SER A 266 6.17 -17.09 18.02
C SER A 266 5.72 -17.85 19.26
N ARG A 267 5.36 -19.13 19.13
CA ARG A 267 5.21 -20.00 20.31
C ARG A 267 6.61 -20.33 20.82
N ALA A 268 7.10 -19.50 21.74
CA ALA A 268 8.30 -19.78 22.50
C ALA A 268 8.20 -21.22 23.02
N ALA A 269 9.21 -22.04 22.69
CA ALA A 269 9.35 -23.37 23.23
C ALA A 269 9.65 -23.25 24.74
N THR A 270 8.62 -23.01 25.54
CA THR A 270 8.68 -23.20 26.99
C THR A 270 8.82 -24.70 27.23
N LYS A 271 10.07 -25.15 27.24
CA LYS A 271 10.45 -26.48 27.68
C LYS A 271 10.00 -26.59 29.14
N PRO A 272 9.06 -27.48 29.49
CA PRO A 272 8.67 -27.65 30.88
C PRO A 272 9.90 -28.12 31.66
N LYS A 273 10.30 -27.36 32.69
CA LYS A 273 11.25 -27.84 33.69
C LYS A 273 10.55 -28.97 34.45
N GLY A 274 10.96 -30.21 34.17
CA GLY A 274 10.57 -31.36 34.96
C GLY A 274 11.00 -31.17 36.42
N GLN A 275 10.08 -31.50 37.31
CA GLN A 275 10.33 -31.80 38.72
C GLN A 275 11.06 -33.14 38.84
#